data_AF-A0A7S2KMY8-F1
#
_entry.id   AF-A0A7S2KMY8-F1
#
_cell.length_a   1.000
_cell.length_b   1.000
_cell.length_c   1.000
_cell.angle_alpha   90.00
_cell.angle_beta   90.00
_cell.angle_gamma   90.00
#
_symmetry.space_group_name_H-M   'P 1'
#
loop_
_entity.id
_entity.type
_entity.pdbx_description
1 polymer ?
#
loop_
_entity_poly.entity_id
_entity_poly.type
_entity_poly.pdbx_seq_one_letter_code
_entity_poly.pdbx_strand_id
1 'polypeptide(L)'
;ANESFGLKEYHKLVDAFVSDDVTKYSELMTSQSELLTSDGNFGLAQQVLDEFQPKMVRKLARVYEIISLSKLASKLNLSGGEREAERLIMRMISNDGLSACIDQLEGTVAFFAGNGMDEITEDAALELSSRTAQCIELARRMKELDITLSTTAKYQSKIMKQSETKASGSNLASSGDERSSGAVGGGDAEILLEGGGAAM
;
A
#
# COMPACT_ATOMS: atom_id res chain seq x y z
N ALA A 1 -8.39 1.01 -34.32
CA ALA A 1 -8.90 1.41 -32.99
C ALA A 1 -7.83 1.08 -31.95
N ASN A 2 -7.09 2.08 -31.49
CA ASN A 2 -6.34 2.11 -30.23
C ASN A 2 -5.56 3.43 -30.19
N GLU A 3 -6.31 4.54 -30.14
CA GLU A 3 -5.75 5.80 -29.67
C GLU A 3 -5.69 5.67 -28.16
N SER A 4 -4.49 5.67 -27.60
CA SER A 4 -4.27 5.80 -26.16
C SER A 4 -4.75 7.20 -25.75
N PHE A 5 -6.05 7.34 -25.48
CA PHE A 5 -6.71 8.55 -25.00
C PHE A 5 -6.02 9.04 -23.72
N GLY A 6 -5.29 10.15 -23.80
CA GLY A 6 -4.87 10.99 -22.68
C GLY A 6 -3.89 10.41 -21.65
N LEU A 7 -3.68 9.09 -21.58
CA LEU A 7 -2.93 8.47 -20.48
C LEU A 7 -1.47 8.96 -20.44
N LYS A 8 -0.86 9.24 -21.61
CA LYS A 8 0.50 9.78 -21.70
C LYS A 8 0.55 11.22 -21.18
N GLU A 9 -0.50 11.99 -21.42
CA GLU A 9 -0.66 13.36 -20.95
C GLU A 9 -0.80 13.39 -19.42
N TYR A 10 -1.62 12.49 -18.87
CA TYR A 10 -1.73 12.28 -17.42
C TYR A 10 -0.42 11.78 -16.80
N HIS A 11 0.31 10.87 -17.45
CA HIS A 11 1.62 10.41 -16.93
C HIS A 11 2.64 11.53 -16.85
N LYS A 12 2.69 12.44 -17.83
CA LYS A 12 3.56 13.63 -17.76
C LYS A 12 3.21 14.53 -16.56
N LEU A 13 1.94 14.64 -16.23
CA LEU A 13 1.47 15.38 -15.06
C LEU A 13 1.91 14.71 -13.76
N VAL A 14 1.85 13.37 -13.70
CA VAL A 14 2.37 12.57 -12.58
C VAL A 14 3.89 12.73 -12.44
N ASP A 15 4.64 12.67 -13.54
CA ASP A 15 6.10 12.83 -13.53
C ASP A 15 6.49 14.21 -12.98
N ALA A 16 5.77 15.27 -13.39
CA ALA A 16 5.95 16.62 -12.84
C ALA A 16 5.58 16.72 -11.35
N PHE A 17 4.57 15.97 -10.90
CA PHE A 17 4.22 15.90 -9.48
C PHE A 17 5.29 15.16 -8.66
N VAL A 18 5.91 14.11 -9.22
CA VAL A 18 7.00 13.37 -8.56
C VAL A 18 8.27 14.22 -8.49
N SER A 19 8.55 15.03 -9.51
CA SER A 19 9.71 15.94 -9.53
C SER A 19 9.56 17.16 -8.61
N ASP A 20 8.42 17.34 -7.95
CA ASP A 20 8.10 18.48 -7.07
C ASP A 20 8.15 19.86 -7.77
N ASP A 21 8.09 19.89 -9.11
CA ASP A 21 8.18 21.12 -9.90
C ASP A 21 6.79 21.77 -10.07
N VAL A 22 6.42 22.65 -9.14
CA VAL A 22 5.13 23.38 -9.14
C VAL A 22 4.91 24.17 -10.45
N THR A 23 5.96 24.80 -10.96
CA THR A 23 5.88 25.62 -12.19
C THR A 23 5.60 24.77 -13.41
N LYS A 24 6.34 23.68 -13.58
CA LYS A 24 6.15 22.73 -14.69
C LYS A 24 4.76 22.08 -14.62
N TYR A 25 4.30 21.74 -13.42
CA TYR A 25 2.96 21.19 -13.24
C TYR A 25 1.87 22.20 -13.65
N SER A 26 2.00 23.47 -13.25
CA SER A 26 1.06 24.53 -13.64
C SER A 26 1.05 24.77 -15.16
N GLU A 27 2.22 24.76 -15.81
CA GLU A 27 2.34 24.92 -17.26
C GLU A 27 1.70 23.73 -18.01
N LEU A 28 1.95 22.50 -17.55
CA LEU A 28 1.35 21.29 -18.12
C LEU A 28 -0.17 21.27 -17.92
N MET A 29 -0.66 21.67 -16.74
CA MET A 29 -2.09 21.78 -16.45
C MET A 29 -2.77 22.79 -17.37
N THR A 30 -2.14 23.93 -17.63
CA THR A 30 -2.67 24.95 -18.55
C THR A 30 -2.69 24.42 -19.99
N SER A 31 -1.61 23.73 -20.39
CA SER A 31 -1.47 23.14 -21.72
C SER A 31 -2.44 21.99 -21.99
N GLN A 32 -2.81 21.22 -20.96
CA GLN A 32 -3.71 20.06 -21.03
C GLN A 32 -5.12 20.38 -20.53
N SER A 33 -5.45 21.66 -20.31
CA SER A 33 -6.72 22.10 -19.74
C SER A 33 -7.95 21.67 -20.55
N GLU A 34 -7.85 21.66 -21.88
CA GLU A 34 -8.92 21.19 -22.77
C GLU A 34 -9.23 19.69 -22.57
N LEU A 35 -8.19 18.86 -22.41
CA LEU A 35 -8.32 17.43 -22.19
C LEU A 35 -8.84 17.11 -20.77
N LEU A 36 -8.35 17.84 -19.77
CA LEU A 36 -8.83 17.73 -18.39
C LEU A 36 -10.29 18.16 -18.25
N THR A 37 -10.72 19.14 -19.05
CA THR A 37 -12.11 19.62 -19.08
C THR A 37 -13.02 18.65 -19.84
N SER A 38 -12.55 18.07 -20.96
CA SER A 38 -13.33 17.03 -21.67
C SER A 38 -13.56 15.80 -20.81
N ASP A 39 -12.59 15.45 -19.97
CA ASP A 39 -12.65 14.29 -19.09
C ASP A 39 -13.35 14.59 -17.74
N GLY A 40 -13.68 15.86 -17.46
CA GLY A 40 -14.30 16.29 -16.20
C GLY A 40 -13.39 16.25 -14.97
N ASN A 41 -12.08 16.04 -15.17
CA ASN A 41 -11.10 15.86 -14.09
C ASN A 41 -10.34 17.14 -13.72
N PHE A 42 -10.67 18.28 -14.35
CA PHE A 42 -9.97 19.54 -14.13
C PHE A 42 -9.94 19.96 -12.65
N GLY A 43 -11.04 19.80 -11.91
CA GLY A 43 -11.09 20.13 -10.48
C GLY A 43 -10.15 19.27 -9.63
N LEU A 44 -9.98 17.99 -9.97
CA LEU A 44 -9.04 17.10 -9.28
C LEU A 44 -7.59 17.51 -9.56
N ALA A 45 -7.28 17.91 -10.81
CA ALA A 45 -5.96 18.42 -11.15
C ALA A 45 -5.60 19.72 -10.40
N GLN A 46 -6.61 20.58 -10.16
CA GLN A 46 -6.45 21.78 -9.34
C GLN A 46 -6.24 21.44 -7.86
N GLN A 47 -6.95 20.46 -7.31
CA GLN A 47 -6.70 19.97 -5.95
C GLN A 47 -5.28 19.44 -5.79
N VAL A 48 -4.74 18.73 -6.78
CA VAL A 48 -3.34 18.28 -6.77
C VAL A 48 -2.36 19.46 -6.74
N LEU A 49 -2.69 20.59 -7.40
CA LEU A 49 -1.90 21.81 -7.30
C LEU A 49 -1.88 22.36 -5.85
N ASP A 50 -3.02 22.36 -5.19
CA ASP A 50 -3.15 22.80 -3.79
C ASP A 50 -2.38 21.88 -2.82
N GLU A 51 -2.24 20.59 -3.16
CA GLU A 51 -1.48 19.59 -2.39
C GLU A 51 0.05 19.74 -2.47
N PHE A 52 0.59 20.54 -3.39
CA PHE A 52 2.04 20.76 -3.44
C PHE A 52 2.57 21.43 -2.17
N GLN A 53 1.86 22.42 -1.63
CA GLN A 53 2.34 23.17 -0.46
C GLN A 53 2.37 22.29 0.80
N PRO A 54 1.29 21.56 1.17
CA PRO A 54 1.32 20.62 2.29
C PRO A 54 2.37 19.52 2.13
N LYS A 55 2.56 18.98 0.92
CA LYS A 55 3.58 17.97 0.62
C LYS A 55 4.99 18.49 0.92
N MET A 56 5.28 19.72 0.51
CA MET A 56 6.59 20.35 0.74
C MET A 56 6.83 20.61 2.24
N VAL A 57 5.82 21.08 2.96
CA VAL A 57 5.88 21.23 4.43
C VAL A 57 6.16 19.89 5.11
N ARG A 58 5.49 18.81 4.70
CA ARG A 58 5.72 17.47 5.24
C ARG A 58 7.16 16.98 5.01
N LYS A 59 7.75 17.30 3.86
CA LYS A 59 9.17 17.03 3.60
C LYS A 59 10.09 17.80 4.53
N LEU A 60 9.80 19.08 4.78
CA LEU A 60 10.58 19.91 5.69
C LEU A 60 10.43 19.44 7.15
N ALA A 61 9.23 19.06 7.59
CA ALA A 61 8.96 18.52 8.92
C ALA A 61 9.69 17.20 9.22
N ARG A 62 10.07 16.44 8.18
CA ARG A 62 10.91 15.24 8.33
C ARG A 62 12.39 15.54 8.54
N VAL A 63 12.87 16.69 8.09
CA VAL A 63 14.29 17.06 8.09
C VAL A 63 14.63 18.01 9.23
N TYR A 64 13.69 18.88 9.59
CA TYR A 64 13.87 19.89 10.62
C TYR A 64 12.97 19.59 11.81
N GLU A 65 13.57 19.53 12.99
CA GLU A 65 12.83 19.57 14.26
C GLU A 65 12.36 20.99 14.57
N ILE A 66 13.18 22.01 14.26
CA ILE A 66 12.87 23.42 14.49
C ILE A 66 13.26 24.24 13.26
N ILE A 67 12.38 25.12 12.76
CA ILE A 67 12.67 26.02 11.65
C ILE A 67 11.96 27.38 11.82
N SER A 68 12.67 28.47 11.51
CA SER A 68 12.08 29.82 11.46
C SER A 68 11.03 29.95 10.35
N LEU A 69 9.95 30.68 10.59
CA LEU A 69 8.88 30.95 9.63
C LEU A 69 9.39 31.64 8.35
N SER A 70 10.37 32.53 8.45
CA SER A 70 10.99 33.24 7.30
C SER A 70 11.69 32.27 6.34
N LYS A 71 12.51 31.38 6.88
CA LYS A 71 13.19 30.31 6.14
C LYS A 71 12.20 29.32 5.54
N LEU A 72 11.13 29.01 6.26
CA LEU A 72 10.05 28.16 5.77
C LEU A 72 9.34 28.80 4.57
N ALA A 73 8.95 30.08 4.66
CA ALA A 73 8.31 30.81 3.56
C ALA A 73 9.20 30.86 2.31
N SER A 74 10.50 31.07 2.51
CA SER A 74 11.50 31.08 1.42
C SER A 74 11.63 29.72 0.73
N LYS A 75 11.49 28.61 1.48
CA LYS A 75 11.54 27.25 0.92
C LYS A 75 10.26 26.85 0.19
N LEU A 76 9.12 27.41 0.60
CA LEU A 76 7.81 27.15 0.01
C LEU A 76 7.47 28.11 -1.14
N ASN A 77 8.32 29.10 -1.42
CA ASN A 77 8.08 30.18 -2.39
C ASN A 77 6.75 30.93 -2.17
N LEU A 78 6.37 31.12 -0.90
CA LEU A 78 5.14 31.83 -0.53
C LEU A 78 5.34 33.34 -0.68
N SER A 79 4.47 34.00 -1.45
CA SER A 79 4.53 35.44 -1.69
C SER A 79 4.10 36.26 -0.47
N GLY A 80 3.28 35.70 0.41
CA GLY A 80 2.81 36.32 1.64
C GLY A 80 3.78 36.20 2.83
N GLY A 81 4.99 35.67 2.62
CA GLY A 81 6.05 35.60 3.63
C GLY A 81 5.66 34.78 4.86
N GLU A 82 6.01 35.27 6.05
CA GLU A 82 5.84 34.56 7.32
C GLU A 82 4.37 34.31 7.69
N ARG A 83 3.48 35.28 7.46
CA ARG A 83 2.05 35.21 7.83
C ARG A 83 1.27 34.19 7.01
N GLU A 84 1.69 33.96 5.78
CA GLU A 84 1.08 32.93 4.93
C GLU A 84 1.57 31.54 5.32
N ALA A 85 2.86 31.40 5.63
CA ALA A 85 3.43 30.17 6.14
C ALA A 85 2.78 29.73 7.46
N GLU A 86 2.55 30.67 8.38
CA GLU A 86 1.86 30.40 9.65
C GLU A 86 0.43 29.87 9.44
N ARG A 87 -0.38 30.56 8.62
CA ARG A 87 -1.74 30.11 8.29
C ARG A 87 -1.75 28.74 7.63
N LEU A 88 -0.79 28.47 6.75
CA LEU A 88 -0.67 27.16 6.09
C LEU A 88 -0.39 26.06 7.11
N ILE A 89 0.57 26.26 8.01
CA ILE A 89 0.88 25.28 9.06
C ILE A 89 -0.31 25.08 10.00
N MET A 90 -0.97 26.16 10.41
CA MET A 90 -2.16 26.06 11.28
C MET A 90 -3.29 25.25 10.63
N ARG A 91 -3.49 25.41 9.32
CA ARG A 91 -4.42 24.58 8.53
C ARG A 91 -3.98 23.12 8.52
N MET A 92 -2.69 22.85 8.33
CA MET A 92 -2.16 21.48 8.33
C MET A 92 -2.25 20.79 9.71
N ILE A 93 -2.09 21.54 10.79
CA ILE A 93 -2.30 21.02 12.15
C ILE A 93 -3.77 20.62 12.33
N SER A 94 -4.70 21.44 11.86
CA SER A 94 -6.14 21.20 12.01
C SER A 94 -6.67 20.07 11.10
N ASN A 95 -6.23 20.02 9.84
CA ASN A 95 -6.83 19.17 8.80
C ASN A 95 -5.97 17.96 8.41
N ASP A 96 -4.63 18.11 8.40
CA ASP A 96 -3.72 17.13 7.78
C ASP A 96 -2.97 16.26 8.82
N GLY A 97 -3.31 16.41 10.11
CA GLY A 97 -2.70 15.63 11.19
C GLY A 97 -1.23 15.96 11.45
N LEU A 98 -0.77 17.16 11.06
CA LEU A 98 0.60 17.58 11.31
C LEU A 98 0.78 17.95 12.80
N SER A 99 1.66 17.24 13.50
CA SER A 99 2.02 17.58 14.88
C SER A 99 3.14 18.63 14.89
N ALA A 100 2.77 19.89 15.13
CA ALA A 100 3.72 21.01 15.21
C ALA A 100 3.28 22.05 16.24
N CYS A 101 4.24 22.74 16.85
CA CYS A 101 4.02 23.90 17.71
C CYS A 101 4.58 25.16 17.03
N ILE A 102 3.83 26.25 17.06
CA ILE A 102 4.23 27.53 16.51
C ILE A 102 4.54 28.47 17.68
N ASP A 103 5.77 28.99 17.71
CA ASP A 103 6.14 30.08 18.60
C ASP A 103 6.15 31.40 17.81
N GLN A 104 5.15 32.23 18.06
CA GLN A 104 5.01 33.54 17.43
C GLN A 104 6.00 34.59 17.98
N LEU A 105 6.54 34.41 19.19
CA LEU A 105 7.51 35.34 19.78
C LEU A 105 8.86 35.23 19.11
N GLU A 106 9.35 33.99 18.92
CA GLU A 106 10.60 33.71 18.21
C GLU A 106 10.41 33.57 16.68
N GLY A 107 9.17 33.53 16.20
CA GLY A 107 8.86 33.37 14.78
C GLY A 107 9.30 32.01 14.24
N THR A 108 9.15 30.96 15.03
CA THR A 108 9.73 29.64 14.78
C THR A 108 8.69 28.53 14.95
N VAL A 109 8.86 27.43 14.22
CA VAL A 109 7.97 26.27 14.22
C VAL A 109 8.76 25.04 14.64
N ALA A 110 8.29 24.36 15.68
CA ALA A 110 8.79 23.08 16.12
C ALA A 110 7.91 21.96 15.56
N PHE A 111 8.50 21.05 14.80
CA PHE A 111 7.84 19.85 14.28
C PHE A 111 8.13 18.67 15.20
N PHE A 112 7.07 18.01 15.67
CA PHE A 112 7.17 16.76 16.40
C PHE A 112 7.06 15.63 15.39
N ALA A 113 8.19 15.26 14.79
CA ALA A 113 8.27 14.10 13.93
C ALA A 113 8.19 12.85 14.81
N GLY A 114 6.97 12.39 15.12
CA GLY A 114 6.70 11.23 15.96
C GLY A 114 7.73 10.12 15.74
N ASN A 115 8.69 10.05 16.65
CA ASN A 115 9.80 9.12 16.64
C ASN A 115 9.17 7.77 16.99
N GLY A 116 8.78 7.01 15.97
CA GLY A 116 7.96 5.81 16.11
C GLY A 116 8.70 4.62 16.72
N MET A 117 9.02 4.65 18.01
CA MET A 117 9.59 3.48 18.69
C MET A 117 9.16 3.24 20.15
N ASP A 118 8.31 4.05 20.79
CA ASP A 118 8.02 3.84 22.23
C ASP A 118 6.58 3.49 22.59
N GLU A 119 5.61 3.62 21.69
CA GLU A 119 4.26 3.10 21.93
C GLU A 119 3.77 2.35 20.69
N ILE A 120 3.55 1.04 20.84
CA ILE A 120 2.60 0.32 19.99
C ILE A 120 1.27 1.00 20.26
N THR A 121 0.93 1.99 19.44
CA THR A 121 -0.35 2.67 19.54
C THR A 121 -1.44 1.64 19.29
N GLU A 122 -2.55 1.73 20.02
CA GLU A 122 -3.71 0.86 19.85
C GLU A 122 -4.17 0.81 18.38
N ASP A 123 -4.01 1.92 17.67
CA ASP A 123 -4.23 2.04 16.23
C ASP A 123 -3.38 1.09 15.38
N ALA A 124 -2.08 0.94 15.70
CA ALA A 124 -1.21 0.03 14.97
C ALA A 124 -1.59 -1.44 15.19
N ALA A 125 -2.03 -1.79 16.40
CA ALA A 125 -2.53 -3.13 16.72
C ALA A 125 -3.88 -3.42 16.02
N LEU A 126 -4.78 -2.44 15.99
CA LEU A 126 -6.05 -2.53 15.27
C LEU A 126 -5.82 -2.66 13.75
N GLU A 127 -4.92 -1.87 13.17
CA GLU A 127 -4.56 -1.97 11.75
C GLU A 127 -3.99 -3.35 11.42
N LEU A 128 -3.09 -3.88 12.26
CA LEU A 128 -2.55 -5.22 12.08
C LEU A 128 -3.66 -6.28 12.12
N SER A 129 -4.55 -6.23 13.11
CA SER A 129 -5.67 -7.17 13.22
C SER A 129 -6.59 -7.12 12.00
N SER A 130 -6.88 -5.91 11.48
CA SER A 130 -7.70 -5.70 10.29
C SER A 130 -7.04 -6.29 9.05
N ARG A 131 -5.74 -6.05 8.86
CA ARG A 131 -4.96 -6.64 7.76
C ARG A 131 -4.92 -8.16 7.85
N THR A 132 -4.73 -8.73 9.05
CA THR A 132 -4.77 -10.18 9.26
C THR A 132 -6.15 -10.76 8.93
N ALA A 133 -7.24 -10.09 9.31
CA ALA A 133 -8.60 -10.51 8.96
C ALA A 133 -8.83 -10.51 7.45
N GLN A 134 -8.32 -9.51 6.72
CA GLN A 134 -8.38 -9.46 5.25
C GLN A 134 -7.60 -10.63 4.63
N CYS A 135 -6.42 -10.97 5.14
CA CYS A 135 -5.65 -12.12 4.68
C CYS A 135 -6.39 -13.45 4.91
N ILE A 136 -7.06 -13.61 6.07
CA ILE A 136 -7.86 -14.80 6.38
C ILE A 136 -9.05 -14.92 5.41
N GLU A 137 -9.77 -13.83 5.14
CA GLU A 137 -10.89 -13.85 4.19
C GLU A 137 -10.41 -14.15 2.76
N LEU A 138 -9.27 -13.61 2.35
CA LEU A 138 -8.66 -13.93 1.06
C LEU A 138 -8.31 -15.42 0.98
N ALA A 139 -7.70 -15.99 2.03
CA ALA A 139 -7.37 -17.41 2.10
C ALA A 139 -8.63 -18.30 2.05
N ARG A 140 -9.72 -17.87 2.72
CA ARG A 140 -11.01 -18.56 2.66
C ARG A 140 -11.58 -18.56 1.24
N ARG A 141 -11.55 -17.42 0.54
CA ARG A 141 -11.98 -17.34 -0.87
C ARG A 141 -11.10 -18.19 -1.79
N MET A 142 -9.79 -18.21 -1.57
CA MET A 142 -8.87 -19.06 -2.33
C MET A 142 -9.18 -20.55 -2.13
N LYS A 143 -9.48 -20.96 -0.89
CA LYS A 143 -9.90 -22.34 -0.59
C LYS A 143 -11.23 -22.71 -1.26
N GLU A 144 -12.21 -21.80 -1.28
CA GLU A 144 -13.47 -22.00 -1.99
C GLU A 144 -13.25 -22.17 -3.51
N LEU A 145 -12.38 -21.34 -4.09
CA LEU A 145 -11.97 -21.47 -5.49
C LEU A 145 -11.25 -22.80 -5.77
N ASP A 146 -10.44 -23.28 -4.84
CA ASP A 146 -9.76 -24.59 -4.95
C ASP A 146 -10.76 -25.76 -4.89
N ILE A 147 -11.73 -25.70 -3.98
CA ILE A 147 -12.82 -26.69 -3.88
C ILE A 147 -13.66 -26.68 -5.17
N THR A 148 -14.09 -25.52 -5.66
CA THR A 148 -14.89 -25.41 -6.88
C THR A 148 -14.12 -25.86 -8.13
N LEU A 149 -12.82 -25.55 -8.22
CA LEU A 149 -11.97 -26.05 -9.30
C LEU A 149 -11.81 -27.58 -9.24
N SER A 150 -11.54 -28.14 -8.05
CA SER A 150 -11.36 -29.58 -7.86
C SER A 150 -12.63 -30.39 -8.15
N THR A 151 -13.80 -29.81 -7.87
CA THR A 151 -15.12 -30.42 -8.12
C THR A 151 -15.61 -30.23 -9.56
N THR A 152 -14.95 -29.41 -10.36
CA THR A 152 -15.33 -29.19 -11.76
C THR A 152 -15.03 -30.42 -12.60
N ALA A 153 -16.03 -30.95 -13.31
CA ALA A 153 -15.92 -32.14 -14.17
C ALA A 153 -14.79 -32.06 -15.21
N LYS A 154 -14.53 -30.87 -15.78
CA LYS A 154 -13.41 -30.64 -16.72
C LYS A 154 -12.04 -30.86 -16.08
N TYR A 155 -11.88 -30.49 -14.81
CA TYR A 155 -10.65 -30.69 -14.05
C TYR A 155 -10.47 -32.16 -13.68
N GLN A 156 -11.55 -32.81 -13.22
CA GLN A 156 -11.56 -34.25 -12.91
C GLN A 156 -11.21 -35.11 -14.13
N SER A 157 -11.82 -34.83 -15.30
CA SER A 157 -11.48 -35.52 -16.54
C SER A 157 -10.03 -35.28 -16.98
N LYS A 158 -9.47 -34.09 -16.71
CA LYS A 158 -8.08 -33.77 -17.05
C LYS A 158 -7.08 -34.47 -16.14
N ILE A 159 -7.38 -34.59 -14.84
CA ILE A 159 -6.59 -35.37 -13.89
C ILE A 159 -6.66 -36.86 -14.20
N MET A 160 -7.86 -37.41 -14.43
CA MET A 160 -8.03 -38.83 -14.81
C MET A 160 -7.22 -39.15 -16.07
N LYS A 161 -7.33 -38.31 -17.11
CA LYS A 161 -6.57 -38.48 -18.35
C LYS A 161 -5.06 -38.32 -18.17
N GLN A 162 -4.59 -37.48 -17.24
CA GLN A 162 -3.16 -37.37 -16.88
C GLN A 162 -2.66 -38.55 -16.02
N SER A 163 -3.51 -39.13 -15.19
CA SER A 163 -3.18 -40.33 -14.41
C SER A 163 -3.05 -41.56 -15.33
N GLU A 164 -3.92 -41.67 -16.34
CA GLU A 164 -3.86 -42.73 -17.35
C GLU A 164 -2.60 -42.64 -18.23
N THR A 165 -2.18 -41.43 -18.62
CA THR A 165 -0.94 -41.26 -19.40
C THR A 165 0.32 -41.52 -18.59
N LYS A 166 0.30 -41.31 -17.26
CA LYS A 166 1.42 -41.69 -16.37
C LYS A 166 1.44 -43.20 -16.09
N ALA A 167 0.28 -43.84 -15.91
CA ALA A 167 0.19 -45.29 -15.70
C ALA A 167 0.59 -46.11 -16.95
N SER A 168 0.40 -45.56 -18.15
CA SER A 168 0.81 -46.23 -19.40
C SER A 168 2.32 -46.08 -19.71
N GLY A 169 3.05 -45.23 -18.99
CA GLY A 169 4.48 -44.96 -19.21
C GLY A 169 5.46 -45.78 -18.35
N SER A 170 4.99 -46.62 -17.42
CA SER A 170 5.86 -47.35 -16.46
C SER A 170 6.08 -48.83 -16.78
N ASN A 171 5.70 -49.32 -17.96
CA ASN A 171 5.90 -50.71 -18.38
C ASN A 171 6.99 -50.86 -19.46
N LEU A 172 8.22 -50.43 -19.17
CA LEU A 172 9.41 -50.99 -19.84
C LEU A 172 10.69 -50.77 -19.00
N ALA A 173 11.35 -51.88 -18.66
CA ALA A 173 12.56 -52.06 -17.83
C ALA A 173 12.30 -52.13 -16.30
N SER A 174 12.74 -53.13 -15.52
CA SER A 174 13.73 -54.19 -15.76
C SER A 174 13.43 -55.44 -14.92
N SER A 175 13.72 -56.59 -15.51
CA SER A 175 13.91 -57.88 -14.83
C SER A 175 15.15 -57.83 -13.93
N GLY A 176 15.12 -58.47 -12.75
CA GLY A 176 16.33 -58.92 -12.04
C GLY A 176 16.46 -58.57 -10.55
N ASP A 177 16.06 -59.54 -9.72
CA ASP A 177 16.79 -60.08 -8.55
C ASP A 177 16.77 -59.46 -7.12
N GLU A 178 16.48 -60.40 -6.20
CA GLU A 178 16.84 -60.63 -4.79
C GLU A 178 16.61 -59.66 -3.59
N ARG A 179 15.72 -60.14 -2.68
CA ARG A 179 15.83 -60.34 -1.20
C ARG A 179 16.24 -59.18 -0.26
N SER A 180 15.31 -58.78 0.64
CA SER A 180 15.43 -58.67 2.14
C SER A 180 14.28 -57.78 2.68
N SER A 181 13.35 -58.30 3.47
CA SER A 181 13.27 -58.36 4.96
C SER A 181 13.19 -57.01 5.70
N GLY A 182 12.04 -56.76 6.36
CA GLY A 182 11.84 -55.76 7.43
C GLY A 182 10.43 -55.13 7.45
N ALA A 183 9.47 -55.66 8.23
CA ALA A 183 9.00 -55.11 9.53
C ALA A 183 8.23 -53.76 9.42
N VAL A 184 6.88 -53.74 9.36
CA VAL A 184 5.86 -53.64 10.46
C VAL A 184 5.75 -52.27 11.15
N GLY A 185 4.52 -51.71 11.17
CA GLY A 185 4.00 -50.67 12.08
C GLY A 185 3.67 -49.35 11.36
N GLY A 186 2.43 -48.84 11.25
CA GLY A 186 1.22 -49.00 12.07
C GLY A 186 1.22 -47.98 13.21
N GLY A 187 0.57 -46.82 13.02
CA GLY A 187 0.49 -45.77 14.05
C GLY A 187 -0.29 -44.53 13.62
N ASP A 188 -1.60 -44.58 13.81
CA ASP A 188 -2.52 -43.45 13.83
C ASP A 188 -2.11 -42.42 14.89
N ALA A 189 -2.15 -41.12 14.53
CA ALA A 189 -2.01 -40.02 15.49
C ALA A 189 -3.37 -39.32 15.64
N GLU A 190 -4.11 -39.78 16.62
CA GLU A 190 -5.30 -39.15 17.20
C GLU A 190 -4.84 -37.89 17.98
N ILE A 191 -5.32 -36.71 17.59
CA ILE A 191 -5.04 -35.45 18.30
C ILE A 191 -6.18 -35.21 19.29
N LEU A 192 -5.92 -35.54 20.56
CA LEU A 192 -6.78 -35.21 21.69
C LEU A 192 -6.73 -33.70 21.99
N LEU A 193 -7.90 -33.05 21.88
CA LEU A 193 -8.19 -31.75 22.47
C LEU A 193 -8.60 -31.97 23.93
N GLU A 194 -7.71 -31.67 24.89
CA GLU A 194 -8.13 -31.39 26.26
C GLU A 194 -8.10 -29.89 26.54
N GLY A 195 -9.28 -29.37 26.87
CA GLY A 195 -9.45 -28.06 27.48
C GLY A 195 -9.05 -28.10 28.95
N GLY A 196 -8.19 -27.18 29.35
CA GLY A 196 -7.90 -26.88 30.74
C GLY A 196 -8.34 -25.47 31.07
N GLY A 197 -9.51 -25.33 31.69
CA GLY A 197 -9.88 -24.13 32.42
C GLY A 197 -9.11 -24.07 33.75
N ALA A 198 -8.60 -22.90 34.10
CA ALA A 198 -8.14 -22.60 35.43
C ALA A 198 -8.75 -21.26 35.86
N ALA A 199 -9.71 -21.36 36.78
CA ALA A 199 -10.16 -20.28 37.62
C ALA A 199 -9.24 -20.19 38.84
N MET A 200 -8.67 -19.01 39.09
CA MET A 200 -8.57 -18.33 40.39
C MET A 200 -7.79 -17.03 40.22
#